data_AF-A0A1U7X6D3-F1
#
_entry.id   AF-A0A1U7X6D3-F1
#
_cell.length_a   1.000
_cell.length_b   1.000
_cell.length_c   1.000
_cell.angle_alpha   90.00
_cell.angle_beta   90.00
_cell.angle_gamma   90.00
#
_symmetry.space_group_name_H-M   'P 1'
#
loop_
_entity.id
_entity.type
_entity.pdbx_description
1 polymer ?
#
loop_
_entity_poly.entity_id
_entity_poly.type
_entity_poly.pdbx_seq_one_letter_code
_entity_poly.pdbx_strand_id
1 'polypeptide(L)'
;MSSKNASTEEKTVIITIINRAYVEPYKGEYPSMFDLFLEAFWEGERTRSLLDHLLVVAMDQTAYELCKFRRLHCYRLLTDGVDFAGEKIYMSEEFIKMMWRRTQFLIDVLKLVYNFIFTVSK
;
A
#
# COMPACT_ATOMS: atom_id res chain seq x y z
N MET A 1 -10.41 6.81 -7.33
CA MET A 1 -9.52 7.01 -6.16
C MET A 1 -9.79 8.39 -5.57
N SER A 2 -10.06 8.50 -4.26
CA SER A 2 -10.24 9.81 -3.59
C SER A 2 -9.05 10.08 -2.69
N SER A 3 -7.96 10.59 -3.25
CA SER A 3 -6.73 10.90 -2.50
C SER A 3 -6.80 12.20 -1.71
N LYS A 4 -7.90 12.96 -1.83
CA LYS A 4 -8.10 14.26 -1.18
C LYS A 4 -7.92 14.22 0.34
N ASN A 5 -8.38 13.15 0.98
CA ASN A 5 -8.33 13.03 2.44
C ASN A 5 -6.97 12.54 2.94
N ALA A 6 -6.12 12.02 2.05
CA ALA A 6 -4.81 11.45 2.37
C ALA A 6 -3.66 12.33 1.85
N SER A 7 -3.93 13.54 1.36
CA SER A 7 -2.91 14.44 0.79
C SER A 7 -2.55 15.57 1.74
N THR A 8 -1.29 16.00 1.73
CA THR A 8 -0.84 17.24 2.39
C THR A 8 -1.44 18.48 1.70
N GLU A 9 -1.23 19.66 2.27
CA GLU A 9 -1.63 20.95 1.65
C GLU A 9 -0.98 21.14 0.27
N GLU A 10 0.23 20.63 0.06
CA GLU A 10 0.97 20.62 -1.21
C GLU A 10 0.57 19.48 -2.15
N LYS A 11 -0.55 18.80 -1.89
CA LYS A 11 -1.06 17.66 -2.65
C LYS A 11 -0.08 16.48 -2.71
N THR A 12 0.70 16.25 -1.67
CA THR A 12 1.58 15.07 -1.58
C THR A 12 0.89 13.94 -0.83
N VAL A 13 0.96 12.71 -1.34
CA VAL A 13 0.42 11.50 -0.71
C VAL A 13 1.54 10.50 -0.45
N ILE A 14 1.57 9.88 0.73
CA ILE A 14 2.49 8.77 1.01
C ILE A 14 1.80 7.48 0.62
N ILE A 15 2.44 6.67 -0.22
CA ILE A 15 1.84 5.46 -0.78
C ILE A 15 2.62 4.25 -0.29
N THR A 16 1.89 3.30 0.30
CA THR A 16 2.41 1.94 0.52
C THR A 16 1.55 0.96 -0.26
N ILE A 17 2.19 -0.04 -0.87
CA ILE A 17 1.50 -1.07 -1.66
C ILE A 17 1.71 -2.40 -0.96
N ILE A 18 0.61 -3.05 -0.59
CA ILE A 18 0.60 -4.27 0.23
C ILE A 18 -0.27 -5.36 -0.41
N ASN A 19 0.04 -6.62 -0.06
CA ASN A 19 -0.79 -7.78 -0.33
C ASN A 19 -0.93 -8.63 0.96
N ARG A 20 -1.65 -9.76 0.86
CA ARG A 20 -1.88 -10.72 1.95
C ARG A 20 -0.59 -11.12 2.67
N ALA A 21 0.51 -11.34 1.95
CA ALA A 21 1.79 -11.71 2.56
C ALA A 21 2.39 -10.63 3.49
N TYR A 22 2.08 -9.34 3.26
CA TYR A 22 2.54 -8.26 4.15
C TYR A 22 1.68 -8.09 5.40
N VAL A 23 0.40 -8.50 5.32
CA VAL A 23 -0.58 -8.29 6.39
C VAL A 23 -0.80 -9.52 7.25
N GLU A 24 -0.45 -10.70 6.76
CA GLU A 24 -0.50 -11.92 7.55
C GLU A 24 0.76 -12.07 8.41
N PRO A 25 0.62 -12.50 9.68
CA PRO A 25 1.77 -12.77 10.52
C PRO A 25 2.59 -13.94 10.00
N TYR A 26 3.92 -13.85 10.07
CA TYR A 26 4.79 -14.95 9.67
C TYR A 26 4.62 -16.13 10.64
N LYS A 27 4.25 -17.31 10.13
CA LYS A 27 3.95 -18.51 10.93
C LYS A 27 2.86 -18.31 12.01
N GLY A 28 1.98 -17.32 11.82
CA GLY A 28 0.92 -17.00 12.79
C GLY A 28 1.39 -16.23 14.03
N GLU A 29 2.66 -15.80 14.07
CA GLU A 29 3.21 -15.01 15.17
C GLU A 29 3.15 -13.51 14.83
N TYR A 30 2.39 -12.76 15.64
CA TYR A 30 2.33 -11.29 15.57
C TYR A 30 3.68 -10.67 15.99
N PRO A 31 4.13 -9.54 15.39
CA PRO A 31 3.47 -8.71 14.38
C PRO A 31 3.68 -9.14 12.92
N SER A 32 2.76 -8.75 12.02
CA SER A 32 3.01 -8.81 10.58
C SER A 32 3.99 -7.71 10.12
N MET A 33 4.52 -7.82 8.90
CA MET A 33 5.35 -6.76 8.32
C MET A 33 4.62 -5.42 8.25
N PHE A 34 3.31 -5.44 7.96
CA PHE A 34 2.50 -4.23 7.91
C PHE A 34 2.25 -3.65 9.31
N ASP A 35 2.12 -4.48 10.34
CA ASP A 35 1.98 -3.98 11.72
C ASP A 35 3.26 -3.25 12.16
N LEU A 36 4.44 -3.84 11.91
CA LEU A 36 5.74 -3.20 12.17
C LEU A 36 5.91 -1.89 11.39
N PHE A 37 5.45 -1.86 10.13
CA PHE A 37 5.47 -0.66 9.31
C PHE A 37 4.65 0.48 9.95
N LEU A 38 3.45 0.20 10.45
CA LEU A 38 2.62 1.19 11.12
C LEU A 38 3.20 1.61 12.48
N GLU A 39 3.75 0.66 13.24
CA GLU A 39 4.42 0.92 14.52
C GLU A 39 5.60 1.88 14.36
N ALA A 40 6.35 1.80 13.26
CA ALA A 40 7.45 2.71 12.97
C ALA A 40 7.00 4.19 12.84
N PHE A 41 5.77 4.47 12.38
CA PHE A 41 5.23 5.84 12.41
C PHE A 41 4.82 6.27 13.81
N TRP A 42 4.43 5.33 14.66
CA TRP A 42 3.99 5.63 16.01
C TRP A 42 5.16 5.95 16.94
N GLU A 43 6.21 5.13 16.86
CA GLU A 43 7.42 5.24 17.68
C GLU A 43 8.44 6.25 17.12
N GLY A 44 8.32 6.62 15.85
CA GLY A 44 9.25 7.55 15.22
C GLY A 44 9.08 9.00 15.68
N GLU A 45 10.19 9.75 15.70
CA GLU A 45 10.18 11.17 16.09
C GLU A 45 9.48 12.02 15.02
N ARG A 46 8.33 12.61 15.37
CA ARG A 46 7.51 13.47 14.50
C ARG A 46 6.99 12.79 13.23
N THR A 47 6.89 11.45 13.21
CA THR A 47 6.37 10.71 12.05
C THR A 47 4.88 10.35 12.19
N ARG A 48 4.31 10.40 13.39
CA ARG A 48 2.92 9.99 13.65
C ARG A 48 1.88 10.70 12.76
N SER A 49 2.02 12.00 12.52
CA SER A 49 1.11 12.76 11.66
C SER A 49 1.19 12.37 10.18
N LEU A 50 2.26 11.69 9.75
CA LEU A 50 2.38 11.20 8.38
C LEU A 50 1.39 10.06 8.08
N LEU A 51 0.87 9.37 9.11
CA LEU A 51 -0.18 8.37 8.94
C LEU A 51 -1.47 8.95 8.37
N ASP A 52 -1.78 10.22 8.66
CA ASP A 52 -2.94 10.93 8.10
C ASP A 52 -2.81 11.14 6.59
N HIS A 53 -1.58 11.02 6.06
CA HIS A 53 -1.28 11.15 4.64
C HIS A 53 -0.91 9.82 3.98
N LEU A 54 -1.08 8.70 4.68
CA LEU A 54 -0.77 7.37 4.18
C LEU A 54 -1.95 6.77 3.41
N LEU A 55 -1.78 6.63 2.10
CA LEU A 55 -2.62 5.82 1.23
C LEU A 55 -2.08 4.40 1.12
N VAL A 56 -2.83 3.45 1.66
CA VAL A 56 -2.55 2.02 1.57
C VAL A 56 -3.24 1.45 0.34
N VAL A 57 -2.44 0.99 -0.60
CA VAL A 57 -2.88 0.37 -1.85
C VAL A 57 -2.84 -1.15 -1.67
N ALA A 58 -4.00 -1.77 -1.61
CA ALA A 58 -4.16 -3.20 -1.42
C ALA A 58 -4.28 -3.93 -2.78
N MET A 59 -3.44 -4.94 -2.99
CA MET A 59 -3.39 -5.75 -4.20
C MET A 59 -4.39 -6.93 -4.19
N ASP A 60 -4.93 -7.27 -3.02
CA ASP A 60 -5.91 -8.35 -2.84
C ASP A 60 -6.95 -7.98 -1.78
N GLN A 61 -7.97 -8.84 -1.65
CA GLN A 61 -9.10 -8.62 -0.77
C GLN A 61 -8.72 -8.63 0.72
N THR A 62 -7.80 -9.53 1.13
CA THR A 62 -7.38 -9.68 2.53
C THR A 62 -6.70 -8.41 3.02
N ALA A 63 -5.75 -7.89 2.24
CA ALA A 63 -5.06 -6.65 2.57
C ALA A 63 -6.01 -5.44 2.57
N TYR A 64 -6.99 -5.41 1.65
CA TYR A 64 -7.97 -4.32 1.58
C TYR A 64 -8.90 -4.31 2.80
N GLU A 65 -9.37 -5.48 3.22
CA GLU A 65 -10.21 -5.63 4.42
C GLU A 65 -9.48 -5.24 5.68
N LEU A 66 -8.23 -5.68 5.86
CA LEU A 66 -7.43 -5.28 7.01
C LEU A 66 -7.21 -3.76 7.04
N CYS A 67 -6.84 -3.16 5.90
CA CYS A 67 -6.68 -1.71 5.81
C CYS A 67 -7.93 -0.96 6.27
N LYS A 68 -9.11 -1.39 5.79
CA LYS A 68 -10.38 -0.79 6.18
C LYS A 68 -10.70 -1.00 7.65
N PHE A 69 -10.42 -2.19 8.18
CA PHE A 69 -10.59 -2.53 9.59
C PHE A 69 -9.74 -1.60 10.48
N ARG A 70 -8.51 -1.31 10.05
CA ARG A 70 -7.60 -0.35 10.70
C ARG A 70 -7.97 1.13 10.49
N ARG A 71 -9.04 1.43 9.73
CA ARG A 71 -9.54 2.78 9.42
C ARG A 71 -8.52 3.69 8.73
N LEU A 72 -7.63 3.11 7.92
CA LEU A 72 -6.65 3.83 7.12
C LEU A 72 -7.28 4.31 5.79
N HIS A 73 -6.53 5.13 5.03
CA HIS A 73 -6.93 5.45 3.66
C HIS A 73 -6.60 4.27 2.74
N CYS A 74 -7.64 3.56 2.27
CA CYS A 74 -7.48 2.32 1.52
C CYS A 74 -7.89 2.47 0.06
N TYR A 75 -7.06 1.95 -0.85
CA TYR A 75 -7.40 1.80 -2.26
C TYR A 75 -7.15 0.37 -2.73
N ARG A 76 -8.17 -0.30 -3.27
CA ARG A 76 -8.01 -1.64 -3.85
C ARG A 76 -7.56 -1.54 -5.30
N LEU A 77 -6.33 -1.97 -5.60
CA LEU A 77 -5.79 -1.97 -6.95
C LEU A 77 -6.25 -3.23 -7.68
N LEU A 78 -7.29 -3.09 -8.50
CA LEU A 78 -7.78 -4.17 -9.35
C LEU A 78 -6.80 -4.48 -10.48
N THR A 79 -6.58 -5.77 -10.68
CA THR A 79 -5.77 -6.36 -11.75
C THR A 79 -6.62 -7.29 -12.58
N ASP A 80 -6.55 -7.17 -13.90
CA ASP A 80 -7.37 -7.98 -14.80
C ASP A 80 -6.93 -9.45 -14.74
N GLY A 81 -7.72 -10.28 -14.06
CA GLY A 81 -7.61 -11.74 -14.10
C GLY A 81 -6.49 -12.39 -13.28
N VAL A 82 -5.79 -11.66 -12.40
CA VAL A 82 -4.72 -12.23 -11.55
C VAL A 82 -4.95 -11.87 -10.09
N ASP A 83 -5.05 -12.90 -9.24
CA ASP A 83 -5.02 -12.77 -7.78
C ASP A 83 -3.56 -12.67 -7.30
N PHE A 84 -3.26 -11.55 -6.63
CA PHE A 84 -1.92 -11.21 -6.12
C PHE A 84 -1.78 -11.41 -4.60
N ALA A 85 -2.67 -12.20 -3.99
CA ALA A 85 -2.58 -12.56 -2.59
C ALA A 85 -1.27 -13.29 -2.22
N GLY A 86 -0.67 -14.06 -3.13
CA GLY A 86 0.57 -14.80 -2.88
C GLY A 86 1.85 -14.02 -3.21
N GLU A 87 2.96 -14.43 -2.60
CA GLU A 87 4.31 -14.09 -3.09
C GLU A 87 4.43 -14.58 -4.54
N LYS A 88 4.79 -13.68 -5.47
CA LYS A 88 5.00 -14.03 -6.87
C LYS A 88 6.48 -14.26 -7.10
N ILE A 89 6.80 -15.36 -7.79
CA ILE A 89 8.17 -15.69 -8.15
C ILE A 89 8.76 -14.51 -8.91
N TYR A 90 9.89 -14.00 -8.40
CA TYR A 90 10.62 -12.91 -9.01
C TYR A 90 10.84 -13.17 -10.51
N MET A 91 10.53 -12.18 -11.34
CA MET A 91 10.60 -12.24 -12.81
C MET A 91 9.59 -13.17 -13.53
N SER A 92 8.63 -13.77 -12.82
CA SER A 92 7.50 -14.43 -13.48
C SER A 92 6.64 -13.43 -14.28
N GLU A 93 5.90 -13.91 -15.27
CA GLU A 93 4.97 -13.07 -16.04
C GLU A 93 3.95 -12.37 -15.14
N GLU A 94 3.48 -13.06 -14.10
CA GLU A 94 2.58 -12.51 -13.09
C GLU A 94 3.25 -11.40 -12.28
N PHE A 95 4.51 -11.60 -11.85
CA PHE A 95 5.30 -10.56 -11.17
C PHE A 95 5.48 -9.32 -12.05
N ILE A 96 5.82 -9.52 -13.33
CA ILE A 96 5.99 -8.41 -14.28
C ILE A 96 4.68 -7.65 -14.48
N LYS A 97 3.55 -8.34 -14.70
CA LYS A 97 2.22 -7.73 -14.80
C LYS A 97 1.86 -6.93 -13.54
N MET A 98 2.17 -7.47 -12.36
CA MET A 98 1.98 -6.78 -11.08
C MET A 98 2.76 -5.46 -11.03
N MET A 99 4.05 -5.51 -11.37
CA MET A 99 4.92 -4.33 -11.34
C MET A 99 4.48 -3.26 -12.35
N TRP A 100 4.08 -3.66 -13.57
CA TRP A 100 3.49 -2.73 -14.53
C TRP A 100 2.22 -2.09 -14.00
N ARG A 101 1.36 -2.85 -13.32
CA ARG A 101 0.15 -2.30 -12.72
C ARG A 101 0.46 -1.29 -11.61
N ARG A 102 1.45 -1.58 -10.76
CA ARG A 102 1.95 -0.64 -9.73
C ARG A 102 2.47 0.64 -10.38
N THR A 103 3.28 0.53 -11.42
CA THR A 103 3.81 1.69 -12.16
C THR A 103 2.69 2.51 -12.80
N GLN A 104 1.72 1.85 -13.44
CA GLN A 104 0.57 2.53 -14.05
C GLN A 104 -0.24 3.28 -13.01
N PHE A 105 -0.47 2.68 -11.84
CA PHE A 105 -1.15 3.34 -10.73
C PHE A 105 -0.42 4.62 -10.29
N LEU A 106 0.91 4.57 -10.13
CA LEU A 106 1.70 5.74 -9.76
C LEU A 106 1.64 6.84 -10.82
N ILE A 107 1.65 6.48 -12.11
CA ILE A 107 1.44 7.43 -13.20
C ILE A 107 0.06 8.08 -13.11
N ASP A 108 -0.98 7.31 -12.79
CA ASP A 108 -2.33 7.84 -12.67
C ASP A 108 -2.49 8.80 -11.47
N VAL A 109 -1.75 8.58 -10.38
CA VAL A 109 -1.65 9.54 -9.26
C VAL A 109 -1.09 10.88 -9.74
N LEU A 110 -0.01 10.87 -10.53
CA LEU A 110 0.60 12.11 -11.08
C LEU A 110 -0.35 12.85 -12.01
N LYS A 111 -1.08 12.12 -12.86
CA LYS A 111 -2.09 12.71 -13.76
C LYS A 111 -3.22 13.42 -13.02
N LEU A 112 -3.49 13.01 -11.78
CA LEU A 112 -4.48 13.66 -10.91
C LEU A 112 -3.92 14.88 -10.16
N VAL A 113 -2.72 15.36 -10.52
CA VAL A 113 -2.07 16.54 -9.95
C VAL A 113 -1.70 16.34 -8.47
N TYR A 114 -1.41 15.10 -8.09
CA TYR A 114 -0.82 14.76 -6.79
C TYR A 114 0.67 14.44 -6.95
N ASN A 115 1.47 14.85 -5.99
CA ASN A 115 2.82 14.32 -5.78
C ASN A 115 2.74 13.07 -4.91
N PHE A 116 3.74 12.18 -4.99
CA PHE A 116 3.78 11.03 -4.10
C PHE A 116 5.18 10.67 -3.62
N ILE A 117 5.22 10.12 -2.41
CA ILE A 117 6.36 9.37 -1.86
C ILE A 117 5.88 7.93 -1.76
N PHE A 118 6.68 6.95 -2.19
CA PHE A 118 6.29 5.54 -2.07
C PHE A 118 7.32 4.72 -1.31
N THR A 119 6.85 3.75 -0.53
CA THR A 119 7.70 2.83 0.21
C THR A 119 8.06 1.62 -0.65
N VAL A 120 9.34 1.28 -0.72
CA VAL A 120 9.80 0.07 -1.43
C VAL A 120 9.63 -1.13 -0.50
N SER A 121 8.58 -1.91 -0.72
CA SER A 121 8.42 -3.24 -0.14
C SER A 121 9.26 -4.22 -0.97
N LYS A 122 10.31 -4.79 -0.36
CA LYS A 122 11.09 -5.90 -0.92
C LYS A 122 10.40 -7.22 -0.65
#